data_AF-A0A7W0ZAL4-F1
#
_entry.id   AF-A0A7W0ZAL4-F1
#
_cell.length_a   1.000
_cell.length_b   1.000
_cell.length_c   1.000
_cell.angle_alpha   90.00
_cell.angle_beta   90.00
_cell.angle_gamma   90.00
#
_symmetry.space_group_name_H-M   'P 1'
#
loop_
_entity.id
_entity.type
_entity.pdbx_description
1 polymer ?
#
loop_
_entity_poly.entity_id
_entity_poly.type
_entity_poly.pdbx_seq_one_letter_code
_entity_poly.pdbx_strand_id
1 'polypeptide(L)'
;MSTVGAWLRRTRSPRGERAERLVELSAIVERLARVMEPGYIPVWLHKPVRGLDDEKPIDLLAQGEWRRVARLISGLESPTLT
;
A
#
# COMPACT_ATOMS: atom_id res chain seq x y z
N MET A 1 -17.18 10.30 -0.54
CA MET A 1 -16.62 9.35 0.44
C MET A 1 -15.59 8.49 -0.27
N SER A 2 -14.33 8.50 0.16
CA SER A 2 -13.30 7.62 -0.39
C SER A 2 -13.40 6.23 0.25
N THR A 3 -13.21 5.17 -0.55
CA THR A 3 -13.09 3.78 -0.11
C THR A 3 -12.08 3.61 1.04
N VAL A 4 -11.04 4.45 1.07
CA VAL A 4 -10.02 4.49 2.14
C VAL A 4 -10.62 4.86 3.50
N GLY A 5 -11.48 5.89 3.53
CA GLY A 5 -12.13 6.33 4.78
C GLY A 5 -13.13 5.31 5.33
N ALA A 6 -13.81 4.58 4.46
CA ALA A 6 -14.69 3.47 4.85
C ALA A 6 -13.90 2.27 5.40
N TRP A 7 -12.70 2.03 4.85
CA TRP A 7 -11.83 0.94 5.26
C TRP A 7 -11.14 1.20 6.61
N LEU A 8 -10.63 2.43 6.82
CA LEU A 8 -10.04 2.88 8.09
C LEU A 8 -11.05 2.84 9.24
N ARG A 9 -12.32 3.17 8.99
CA ARG A 9 -13.39 3.07 10.01
C ARG A 9 -13.68 1.65 10.46
N ARG A 10 -13.31 0.63 9.68
CA ARG A 10 -13.54 -0.79 10.01
C ARG A 10 -12.43 -1.39 10.87
N THR A 11 -11.27 -0.74 10.97
CA THR A 11 -10.13 -1.20 11.77
C THR A 11 -10.14 -0.48 13.13
N ARG A 12 -10.64 -1.15 14.18
CA ARG A 12 -10.59 -0.66 15.58
C ARG A 12 -9.18 -0.18 15.93
N SER A 13 -9.09 0.97 16.61
CA SER A 13 -7.84 1.69 16.94
C SER A 13 -6.76 0.76 17.53
N PRO A 14 -5.71 0.43 16.76
CA PRO A 14 -4.59 -0.35 17.28
C PRO A 14 -3.68 0.51 18.17
N ARG A 15 -2.89 -0.15 19.03
CA ARG A 15 -1.78 0.46 19.79
C ARG A 15 -0.47 -0.22 19.40
N GLY A 16 0.67 0.47 19.52
CA GLY A 16 2.01 -0.08 19.22
C GLY A 16 2.23 -0.35 17.72
N GLU A 17 3.05 -1.35 17.39
CA GLU A 17 3.43 -1.72 16.01
C GLU A 17 2.24 -1.84 15.05
N ARG A 18 1.09 -2.33 15.53
CA ARG A 18 -0.12 -2.47 14.71
C ARG A 18 -0.69 -1.12 14.25
N ALA A 19 -0.51 -0.06 15.04
CA ALA A 19 -0.91 1.29 14.66
C ALA A 19 0.04 1.85 13.59
N GLU A 20 1.34 1.60 13.75
CA GLU A 20 2.36 1.96 12.76
C GLU A 20 2.09 1.28 11.42
N ARG A 21 1.75 -0.01 11.41
CA ARG A 21 1.38 -0.72 10.17
C ARG A 21 0.14 -0.14 9.48
N LEU A 22 -0.86 0.32 10.23
CA LEU A 22 -2.01 1.00 9.63
C LEU A 22 -1.65 2.36 9.03
N VAL A 23 -0.76 3.10 9.66
CA VAL A 23 -0.25 4.37 9.13
C VAL A 23 0.52 4.13 7.83
N GLU A 24 1.44 3.16 7.83
CA GLU A 24 2.21 2.77 6.64
C GLU A 24 1.29 2.35 5.49
N LEU A 25 0.30 1.52 5.78
CA LEU A 25 -0.68 1.06 4.80
C LEU A 25 -1.55 2.19 4.26
N SER A 26 -2.00 3.13 5.11
CA SER A 26 -2.72 4.33 4.66
C SER A 26 -1.87 5.15 3.70
N ALA A 27 -0.61 5.40 4.05
CA ALA A 27 0.32 6.15 3.21
C ALA A 27 0.53 5.45 1.86
N ILE A 28 0.72 4.13 1.84
CA ILE A 28 0.87 3.35 0.59
C ILE A 28 -0.37 3.43 -0.28
N VAL A 29 -1.57 3.28 0.31
CA VAL A 29 -2.84 3.37 -0.42
C VAL A 29 -3.04 4.75 -1.05
N GLU A 30 -2.70 5.83 -0.33
CA GLU A 30 -2.76 7.19 -0.86
C GLU A 30 -1.83 7.40 -2.06
N ARG A 31 -0.63 6.81 -2.03
CA ARG A 31 0.30 6.86 -3.16
C ARG A 31 -0.20 6.05 -4.37
N LEU A 32 -0.69 4.84 -4.13
CA LEU A 32 -1.25 4.00 -5.18
C LEU A 32 -2.45 4.66 -5.87
N ALA A 33 -3.30 5.35 -5.13
CA ALA A 33 -4.46 6.06 -5.67
C ALA A 33 -4.09 7.19 -6.65
N ARG A 34 -2.82 7.62 -6.70
CA ARG A 34 -2.32 8.60 -7.69
C ARG A 34 -1.90 7.97 -9.02
N VAL A 35 -1.63 6.66 -9.04
CA VAL A 35 -1.07 5.96 -10.21
C VAL A 35 -1.95 4.83 -10.73
N MET A 36 -2.98 4.44 -9.98
CA MET A 36 -3.95 3.42 -10.41
C MET A 36 -5.35 3.71 -9.88
N GLU A 37 -6.34 3.04 -10.48
CA GLU A 37 -7.73 3.13 -10.06
C GLU A 37 -7.89 2.67 -8.59
N PRO A 38 -8.54 3.47 -7.71
CA PRO A 38 -8.69 3.11 -6.30
C PRO A 38 -9.38 1.77 -6.04
N GLY A 39 -10.31 1.36 -6.90
CA GLY A 39 -10.99 0.06 -6.80
C GLY A 39 -10.07 -1.14 -7.01
N TYR A 40 -8.96 -0.95 -7.73
CA TYR A 40 -7.98 -2.01 -8.01
C TYR A 40 -6.93 -2.18 -6.92
N ILE A 41 -6.74 -1.17 -6.05
CA ILE A 41 -5.72 -1.19 -4.98
C ILE A 41 -5.82 -2.45 -4.08
N PRO A 42 -7.00 -2.86 -3.58
CA PRO A 42 -7.09 -4.05 -2.75
C PRO A 42 -6.64 -5.32 -3.49
N VAL A 43 -6.94 -5.42 -4.79
CA VAL A 43 -6.54 -6.55 -5.63
C VAL A 43 -5.03 -6.56 -5.80
N TRP A 44 -4.44 -5.41 -6.12
CA TRP A 44 -2.99 -5.28 -6.29
C TRP A 44 -2.22 -5.63 -5.00
N LEU A 45 -2.70 -5.18 -3.83
CA LEU A 45 -2.08 -5.48 -2.54
C LEU A 45 -2.01 -6.99 -2.22
N HIS A 46 -2.93 -7.79 -2.75
CA HIS A 46 -3.02 -9.24 -2.48
C HIS A 46 -2.43 -10.11 -3.59
N LYS A 47 -1.92 -9.52 -4.67
CA LYS A 47 -1.28 -10.24 -5.77
C LYS A 47 0.25 -10.24 -5.60
N PRO A 48 0.92 -11.34 -6.01
CA PRO A 48 2.37 -11.33 -6.24
C PRO A 48 2.77 -10.20 -7.19
N VAL A 49 3.82 -9.45 -6.82
CA VAL A 49 4.34 -8.37 -7.64
C VAL A 49 5.80 -8.66 -7.99
N ARG A 50 6.08 -8.83 -9.29
CA ARG A 50 7.43 -9.13 -9.79
C ARG A 50 8.51 -8.16 -9.32
N GLY A 51 8.18 -6.87 -9.21
CA GLY A 51 9.10 -5.84 -8.69
C GLY A 51 9.37 -5.92 -7.18
N LEU A 52 8.76 -6.88 -6.49
CA LEU A 52 8.93 -7.21 -5.08
C LEU A 52 9.28 -8.70 -4.92
N ASP A 53 10.01 -9.28 -5.86
CA ASP A 53 10.43 -10.69 -5.82
C ASP A 53 9.24 -11.67 -5.73
N ASP A 54 8.13 -11.31 -6.40
CA ASP A 54 6.85 -12.02 -6.38
C ASP A 54 6.18 -12.12 -4.99
N GLU A 55 6.62 -11.32 -4.03
CA GLU A 55 5.91 -11.16 -2.76
C GLU A 55 4.63 -10.33 -2.92
N LYS A 56 3.67 -10.58 -2.03
CA LYS A 56 2.45 -9.76 -1.95
C LYS A 56 2.75 -8.49 -1.15
N PRO A 57 2.38 -7.30 -1.65
CA PRO A 57 2.59 -6.05 -0.93
C PRO A 57 2.00 -6.04 0.48
N ILE A 58 0.84 -6.68 0.69
CA ILE A 58 0.20 -6.74 2.00
C ILE A 58 1.02 -7.52 3.03
N ASP A 59 1.72 -8.57 2.61
CA ASP A 59 2.54 -9.39 3.50
C ASP A 59 3.81 -8.64 3.91
N LEU A 60 4.42 -7.90 2.97
CA LEU A 60 5.55 -7.01 3.26
C LEU A 60 5.17 -5.90 4.25
N LEU A 61 3.99 -5.30 4.09
CA LEU A 61 3.51 -4.29 5.03
C LEU A 61 3.24 -4.89 6.41
N ALA A 62 2.70 -6.11 6.49
CA ALA A 62 2.53 -6.79 7.77
C ALA A 62 3.86 -7.07 8.48
N GLN A 63 4.93 -7.34 7.73
CA GLN A 63 6.30 -7.55 8.23
C GLN A 63 7.03 -6.23 8.54
N GLY A 64 6.51 -5.08 8.09
CA GLY A 64 7.15 -3.78 8.26
C GLY A 64 8.13 -3.37 7.19
N GLU A 65 8.17 -4.12 6.10
CA GLU A 65 8.99 -3.88 4.91
C GLU A 65 8.37 -2.82 3.98
N TRP A 66 7.67 -1.84 4.54
CA TRP A 66 6.95 -0.81 3.79
C TRP A 66 7.86 -0.02 2.84
N ARG A 67 9.15 0.12 3.19
CA ARG A 67 10.14 0.82 2.35
C ARG A 67 10.37 0.13 1.01
N ARG A 68 10.26 -1.21 0.93
CA ARG A 68 10.35 -1.96 -0.35
C ARG A 68 9.18 -1.57 -1.25
N VAL A 69 7.96 -1.63 -0.73
CA VAL A 69 6.74 -1.25 -1.45
C VAL A 69 6.79 0.23 -1.87
N ALA A 70 7.24 1.10 -0.98
CA ALA A 70 7.37 2.53 -1.24
C ALA A 70 8.32 2.85 -2.40
N ARG A 71 9.46 2.13 -2.51
CA ARG A 71 10.41 2.31 -3.61
C ARG A 71 9.82 1.88 -4.95
N LEU A 72 9.10 0.76 -4.99
CA LEU A 72 8.42 0.34 -6.22
C LEU A 72 7.43 1.41 -6.69
N ILE A 73 6.61 1.94 -5.78
CA ILE A 73 5.61 2.97 -6.12
C ILE A 73 6.28 4.26 -6.59
N SER A 74 7.44 4.65 -6.03
CA SER A 74 8.18 5.81 -6.53
C SER A 74 8.53 5.68 -8.01
N GLY A 75 8.85 4.47 -8.49
CA GLY A 75 9.08 4.19 -9.91
C GLY A 75 7.82 4.30 -10.78
N LEU A 76 6.63 4.13 -10.21
CA LEU A 76 5.36 4.34 -10.90
C LEU A 76 4.94 5.82 -10.92
N GLU A 77 5.22 6.55 -9.84
CA GLU A 77 4.91 7.99 -9.70
C GLU A 77 5.81 8.87 -10.57
N SER A 78 7.04 8.42 -10.82
CA SER A 78 7.98 9.10 -11.71
C SER A 78 8.02 8.35 -13.04
N PRO A 79 7.17 8.70 -14.02
CA PRO A 79 7.35 8.19 -15.37
C PRO A 79 8.71 8.69 -15.82
N THR A 80 9.67 7.77 -15.87
CA THR A 80 10.98 8.09 -16.43
C THR A 80 10.71 8.57 -17.85
N LEU A 81 11.08 9.82 -18.12
CA LEU A 81 11.14 10.38 -19.46
C LEU A 81 12.03 9.44 -20.30
N THR A 82 11.40 8.59 -21.09
CA THR A 82 12.00 7.87 -22.22
C THR A 82 11.30 8.30 -23.49
#